data_AF-G7Q7E2-F1
#
_entry.id   AF-G7Q7E2-F1
#
_cell.length_a   1.000
_cell.length_b   1.000
_cell.length_c   1.000
_cell.angle_alpha   90.00
_cell.angle_beta   90.00
_cell.angle_gamma   90.00
#
_symmetry.space_group_name_H-M   'P 1'
#
loop_
_entity.id
_entity.type
_entity.pdbx_description
1 polymer ?
#
loop_
_entity_poly.entity_id
_entity_poly.type
_entity_poly.pdbx_seq_one_letter_code
_entity_poly.pdbx_strand_id
1 'polypeptide(L)'
;MAFDWTQAFSKVPEAPFLHGEHRPREGEILRVQSLPDLKRFLDWVHIKQCLLKPYFEHANYPVVDFRELLPSFEADTFEYKELPGFSMVALARPLKYFQEIFQYDILHCLLDYTDETYRDQCPLESSIFGQNIRTFCARLPKGIQDQFRRDFSETDVTSLENYAALLPTVLQMDRAHVLSLDSQSDFYLSGVYSSFPSYLDTELKRFGLNIKKFVVGDDRRYERHRGFVYQFLMELYGFPIVSERRTSSALFARRLFRMGEKFLVRVLGQTDRTLTTLYAHPEAKFYPRVEKVALITVDKSQTEAIKALGEGGYFVDPERRVVITRVVYRQHKYDPNNVRQDRALSVASQEVLHPITGQSFSRLNLIKDTYSLFLRLNDIVRGEYNGRIVYKRNEIVENTDTHEKKLKFLYSWLAKHQRRIIGYSDEFYSNVVKVLDNYLLSADHYDDFNAHREIYQEVWSKYNYIQQARKVKLLEDLQDRNYKGENLSYLRMLSLFTEIINDLKFEIVNYFDTLVERVLSLGDMIINDRYLLRHYIRKKDSDLSEYGLMVKQTYDRLVALLDEFRSIRQAKKDQGIVVPLVTENERGAL
;
A
#
# COMPACT_ATOMS: atom_id res chain seq x y z
N MET A 1 1.62 -35.90 0.90
CA MET A 1 0.41 -35.56 1.68
C MET A 1 0.05 -34.13 1.34
N ALA A 2 -1.22 -33.85 1.05
CA ALA A 2 -1.68 -32.48 0.90
C ALA A 2 -1.61 -31.77 2.27
N PHE A 3 -1.19 -30.51 2.28
CA PHE A 3 -1.14 -29.70 3.49
C PHE A 3 -2.56 -29.46 4.03
N ASP A 4 -2.72 -29.51 5.35
CA ASP A 4 -3.96 -29.17 6.06
C ASP A 4 -3.70 -27.98 7.01
N TRP A 5 -4.63 -27.04 7.09
CA TRP A 5 -4.50 -25.84 7.93
C TRP A 5 -4.38 -26.18 9.41
N THR A 6 -4.90 -27.32 9.87
CA THR A 6 -4.75 -27.77 11.26
C THR A 6 -3.28 -27.98 11.63
N GLN A 7 -2.46 -28.38 10.66
CA GLN A 7 -1.02 -28.59 10.78
C GLN A 7 -0.19 -27.31 10.57
N ALA A 8 -0.84 -26.18 10.25
CA ALA A 8 -0.16 -24.91 10.03
C ALA A 8 0.67 -24.51 11.25
N PHE A 9 1.93 -24.16 10.99
CA PHE A 9 2.91 -23.73 11.99
C PHE A 9 3.19 -24.76 13.09
N SER A 10 2.92 -26.05 12.87
CA SER A 10 3.16 -27.11 13.89
C SER A 10 4.62 -27.29 14.31
N LYS A 11 5.58 -26.71 13.57
CA LYS A 11 7.02 -26.75 13.88
C LYS A 11 7.58 -25.43 14.41
N VAL A 12 6.75 -24.43 14.70
CA VAL A 12 7.22 -23.18 15.34
C VAL A 12 7.29 -23.38 16.87
N PRO A 13 8.17 -22.67 17.58
CA PRO A 13 8.26 -22.77 19.04
C PRO A 13 6.93 -22.51 19.77
N GLU A 14 6.11 -21.61 19.23
CA GLU A 14 4.80 -21.24 19.77
C GLU A 14 3.68 -22.22 19.39
N ALA A 15 3.96 -23.27 18.60
CA ALA A 15 2.97 -24.24 18.11
C ALA A 15 2.02 -24.77 19.21
N PRO A 16 2.48 -25.10 20.43
CA PRO A 16 1.61 -25.62 21.48
C PRO A 16 0.43 -24.69 21.84
N PHE A 17 0.57 -23.38 21.63
CA PHE A 17 -0.46 -22.37 21.89
C PHE A 17 -1.34 -22.05 20.67
N LEU A 18 -1.09 -22.67 19.51
CA LEU A 18 -1.80 -22.42 18.25
C LEU A 18 -2.95 -23.40 17.98
N HIS A 19 -3.03 -24.51 18.72
CA HIS A 19 -4.01 -25.58 18.49
C HIS A 19 -5.28 -25.45 19.34
N GLY A 20 -5.31 -24.48 20.27
CA GLY A 20 -6.49 -24.23 21.11
C GLY A 20 -6.78 -25.34 22.13
N GLU A 21 -5.87 -26.30 22.29
CA GLU A 21 -5.90 -27.26 23.39
C GLU A 21 -5.45 -26.53 24.67
N HIS A 22 -6.18 -26.74 25.77
CA HIS A 22 -5.81 -26.21 27.08
C HIS A 22 -4.39 -26.68 27.44
N ARG A 23 -3.60 -25.76 28.00
CA ARG A 23 -2.17 -25.91 28.38
C ARG A 23 -1.49 -27.23 27.94
N PRO A 24 -0.57 -27.18 26.96
CA PRO A 24 0.01 -28.36 26.33
C PRO A 24 0.83 -29.23 27.30
N ARG A 25 1.41 -28.65 28.36
CA ARG A 25 2.11 -29.33 29.47
C ARG A 25 2.06 -28.47 30.75
N GLU A 26 2.04 -29.10 31.93
CA GLU A 26 2.20 -28.40 33.21
C GLU A 26 3.57 -27.69 33.25
N GLY A 27 3.57 -26.37 33.44
CA GLY A 27 4.78 -25.56 33.68
C GLY A 27 5.34 -24.77 32.49
N GLU A 28 4.88 -24.99 31.25
CA GLU A 28 5.21 -24.11 30.12
C GLU A 28 4.27 -22.90 30.11
N ILE A 29 4.84 -21.69 30.23
CA ILE A 29 4.11 -20.42 30.25
C ILE A 29 4.50 -19.59 29.02
N LEU A 30 3.51 -19.12 28.27
CA LEU A 30 3.75 -18.20 27.17
C LEU A 30 3.98 -16.79 27.70
N ARG A 31 5.25 -16.34 27.75
CA ARG A 31 5.59 -14.95 28.09
C ARG A 31 5.90 -14.13 26.85
N VAL A 32 5.12 -13.08 26.65
CA VAL A 32 5.25 -12.17 25.50
C VAL A 32 5.30 -10.76 26.04
N GLN A 33 6.49 -10.17 26.06
CA GLN A 33 6.73 -8.89 26.73
C GLN A 33 7.06 -7.74 25.76
N SER A 34 7.35 -8.07 24.50
CA SER A 34 7.77 -7.10 23.49
C SER A 34 6.82 -7.10 22.28
N LEU A 35 6.69 -5.95 21.62
CA LEU A 35 5.90 -5.84 20.39
C LEU A 35 6.40 -6.75 19.26
N PRO A 36 7.72 -6.92 19.03
CA PRO A 36 8.21 -7.91 18.08
C PRO A 36 7.76 -9.35 18.38
N ASP A 37 7.84 -9.77 19.64
CA ASP A 37 7.44 -11.13 20.04
C ASP A 37 5.93 -11.30 19.89
N LEU A 38 5.15 -10.30 20.31
CA LEU A 38 3.70 -10.28 20.13
C LEU A 38 3.33 -10.34 18.65
N LYS A 39 3.98 -9.54 17.81
CA LYS A 39 3.73 -9.54 16.37
C LYS A 39 3.98 -10.92 15.77
N ARG A 40 5.08 -11.58 16.16
CA ARG A 40 5.43 -12.92 15.71
C ARG A 40 4.36 -13.94 16.11
N PHE A 41 3.96 -13.96 17.39
CA PHE A 41 2.88 -14.82 17.88
C PHE A 41 1.57 -14.58 17.11
N LEU A 42 1.17 -13.32 16.96
CA LEU A 42 -0.04 -12.93 16.25
C LEU A 42 0.02 -13.23 14.74
N ASP A 43 1.20 -13.21 14.11
CA ASP A 43 1.35 -13.63 12.72
C ASP A 43 0.93 -15.10 12.58
N TRP A 44 1.36 -15.99 13.48
CA TRP A 44 0.98 -17.40 13.43
C TRP A 44 -0.52 -17.61 13.67
N VAL A 45 -1.06 -17.00 14.72
CA VAL A 45 -2.49 -17.16 15.08
C VAL A 45 -3.38 -16.60 13.97
N HIS A 46 -3.13 -15.38 13.50
CA HIS A 46 -3.97 -14.74 12.50
C HIS A 46 -3.84 -15.37 11.12
N ILE A 47 -2.64 -15.80 10.69
CA ILE A 47 -2.50 -16.48 9.40
C ILE A 47 -3.25 -17.83 9.45
N LYS A 48 -3.09 -18.59 10.54
CA LYS A 48 -3.77 -19.89 10.70
C LYS A 48 -5.29 -19.74 10.73
N GLN A 49 -5.81 -18.91 11.64
CA GLN A 49 -7.26 -18.81 11.89
C GLN A 49 -8.00 -17.93 10.87
N CYS A 50 -7.34 -16.91 10.32
CA CYS A 50 -8.04 -15.92 9.49
C CYS A 50 -7.71 -15.98 7.99
N LEU A 51 -6.63 -16.67 7.58
CA LEU A 51 -6.30 -16.85 6.16
C LEU A 51 -6.39 -18.31 5.74
N LEU A 52 -5.66 -19.21 6.43
CA LEU A 52 -5.59 -20.62 6.06
C LEU A 52 -6.91 -21.34 6.34
N LYS A 53 -7.43 -21.28 7.56
CA LYS A 53 -8.70 -21.94 7.89
C LYS A 53 -9.84 -21.57 6.92
N PRO A 54 -10.14 -20.27 6.65
CA PRO A 54 -11.14 -19.89 5.66
C PRO A 54 -10.82 -20.37 4.24
N TYR A 55 -9.54 -20.43 3.84
CA TYR A 55 -9.16 -20.96 2.52
C TYR A 55 -9.58 -22.43 2.34
N PHE A 56 -9.49 -23.24 3.40
CA PHE A 56 -9.90 -24.65 3.38
C PHE A 56 -11.40 -24.85 3.62
N GLU A 57 -12.05 -24.00 4.40
CA GLU A 57 -13.49 -24.12 4.72
C GLU A 57 -14.40 -23.58 3.59
N HIS A 58 -13.92 -22.61 2.81
CA HIS A 58 -14.68 -22.02 1.70
C HIS A 58 -14.18 -22.53 0.33
N ALA A 59 -15.01 -23.32 -0.36
CA ALA A 59 -14.65 -23.92 -1.67
C ALA A 59 -14.17 -22.90 -2.72
N ASN A 60 -14.76 -21.70 -2.70
CA ASN A 60 -14.48 -20.60 -3.63
C ASN A 60 -13.74 -19.45 -2.94
N TYR A 61 -12.79 -19.75 -2.04
CA TYR A 61 -11.99 -18.70 -1.41
C TYR A 61 -11.31 -17.82 -2.47
N PRO A 62 -11.55 -16.50 -2.45
CA PRO A 62 -10.96 -15.57 -3.40
C PRO A 62 -9.48 -15.34 -3.05
N VAL A 63 -8.55 -16.08 -3.67
CA VAL A 63 -7.11 -15.86 -3.43
C VAL A 63 -6.69 -14.49 -3.95
N VAL A 64 -5.75 -13.83 -3.25
CA VAL A 64 -5.28 -12.49 -3.61
C VAL A 64 -4.37 -12.56 -4.83
N ASP A 65 -4.63 -11.74 -5.85
CA ASP A 65 -3.69 -11.54 -6.95
C ASP A 65 -2.51 -10.68 -6.43
N PHE A 66 -1.27 -11.06 -6.75
CA PHE A 66 -0.07 -10.33 -6.32
C PHE A 66 -0.11 -8.82 -6.65
N ARG A 67 -0.87 -8.43 -7.68
CA ARG A 67 -1.07 -7.04 -8.11
C ARG A 67 -1.84 -6.20 -7.09
N GLU A 68 -2.67 -6.82 -6.27
CA GLU A 68 -3.45 -6.13 -5.23
C GLU A 68 -2.58 -5.71 -4.05
N LEU A 69 -1.42 -6.35 -3.89
CA LEU A 69 -0.39 -5.95 -2.92
C LEU A 69 0.56 -4.88 -3.48
N LEU A 70 0.39 -4.45 -4.73
CA LEU A 70 1.18 -3.35 -5.26
C LEU A 70 0.56 -1.99 -4.91
N PRO A 71 1.36 -1.00 -4.46
CA PRO A 71 0.89 0.34 -4.13
C PRO A 71 0.15 1.07 -5.25
N SER A 72 -0.70 2.01 -4.79
CA SER A 72 -1.99 2.43 -5.35
C SER A 72 -3.05 1.34 -5.25
N PHE A 73 -3.31 0.89 -4.00
CA PHE A 73 -4.33 -0.11 -3.69
C PHE A 73 -5.67 0.31 -4.29
N GLU A 74 -6.26 -0.59 -5.06
CA GLU A 74 -7.55 -0.37 -5.69
C GLU A 74 -8.65 -0.47 -4.63
N ALA A 75 -9.64 0.41 -4.75
CA ALA A 75 -10.87 0.27 -3.99
C ALA A 75 -11.69 -0.85 -4.65
N ASP A 76 -11.51 -2.09 -4.17
CA ASP A 76 -12.46 -3.15 -4.48
C ASP A 76 -13.72 -2.88 -3.66
N THR A 77 -14.82 -2.56 -4.35
CA THR A 77 -16.13 -2.31 -3.75
C THR A 77 -16.83 -3.60 -3.34
N PHE A 78 -16.31 -4.77 -3.77
CA PHE A 78 -16.88 -6.04 -3.40
C PHE A 78 -16.43 -6.50 -2.01
N GLU A 79 -17.39 -6.80 -1.14
CA GLU A 79 -17.14 -7.28 0.22
C GLU A 79 -17.54 -8.74 0.35
N TYR A 80 -16.54 -9.59 0.62
CA TYR A 80 -16.71 -11.02 0.90
C TYR A 80 -17.20 -11.20 2.34
N LYS A 81 -18.50 -11.05 2.57
CA LYS A 81 -19.11 -11.04 3.92
C LYS A 81 -18.92 -12.34 4.69
N GLU A 82 -18.78 -13.45 3.97
CA GLU A 82 -18.52 -14.77 4.50
C GLU A 82 -17.09 -14.93 5.06
N LEU A 83 -16.16 -14.06 4.68
CA LEU A 83 -14.78 -14.10 5.18
C LEU A 83 -14.66 -13.36 6.51
N PRO A 84 -13.71 -13.73 7.38
CA PRO A 84 -13.49 -13.02 8.63
C PRO A 84 -12.94 -11.61 8.39
N GLY A 85 -13.29 -10.69 9.29
CA GLY A 85 -12.76 -9.34 9.31
C GLY A 85 -12.65 -8.82 10.74
N PHE A 86 -11.56 -8.13 11.07
CA PHE A 86 -11.37 -7.59 12.41
C PHE A 86 -10.43 -6.39 12.42
N SER A 87 -10.46 -5.66 13.52
CA SER A 87 -9.43 -4.68 13.89
C SER A 87 -8.91 -5.03 15.28
N MET A 88 -7.64 -4.71 15.54
CA MET A 88 -6.99 -4.94 16.81
C MET A 88 -5.97 -3.85 17.07
N VAL A 89 -5.83 -3.43 18.33
CA VAL A 89 -4.70 -2.61 18.78
C VAL A 89 -3.99 -3.31 19.94
N ALA A 90 -2.66 -3.27 19.93
CA ALA A 90 -1.80 -3.65 21.03
C ALA A 90 -0.97 -2.44 21.46
N LEU A 91 -0.92 -2.18 22.77
CA LEU A 91 -0.14 -1.09 23.36
C LEU A 91 0.89 -1.66 24.32
N ALA A 92 2.16 -1.29 24.14
CA ALA A 92 3.27 -1.78 24.97
C ALA A 92 3.38 -1.01 26.30
N ARG A 93 2.24 -0.92 27.01
CA ARG A 93 2.09 -0.34 28.34
C ARG A 93 0.77 -0.82 28.96
N PRO A 94 0.62 -0.79 30.28
CA PRO A 94 -0.67 -0.92 30.93
C PRO A 94 -1.64 0.18 30.50
N LEU A 95 -2.93 -0.15 30.43
CA LEU A 95 -3.98 0.80 30.05
C LEU A 95 -4.61 1.44 31.28
N LYS A 96 -4.96 2.71 31.13
CA LYS A 96 -5.68 3.47 32.14
C LYS A 96 -6.96 3.99 31.52
N TYR A 97 -8.06 3.27 31.75
CA TYR A 97 -9.33 3.49 31.06
C TYR A 97 -9.73 4.97 30.91
N PHE A 98 -9.67 5.74 32.00
CA PHE A 98 -10.03 7.17 32.00
C PHE A 98 -9.12 8.05 31.13
N GLN A 99 -7.86 7.65 30.92
CA GLN A 99 -6.86 8.40 30.18
C GLN A 99 -6.77 7.97 28.71
N GLU A 100 -7.40 6.85 28.34
CA GLU A 100 -7.34 6.36 26.97
C GLU A 100 -8.13 7.25 26.00
N ILE A 101 -7.56 7.45 24.82
CA ILE A 101 -8.17 8.27 23.75
C ILE A 101 -9.25 7.52 22.96
N PHE A 102 -9.63 6.33 23.40
CA PHE A 102 -10.56 5.42 22.74
C PHE A 102 -11.36 4.62 23.78
N GLN A 103 -12.52 4.12 23.39
CA GLN A 103 -13.44 3.38 24.27
C GLN A 103 -13.37 1.89 23.97
N TYR A 104 -13.48 1.04 24.99
CA TYR A 104 -13.51 -0.43 24.90
C TYR A 104 -14.19 -0.99 26.15
N ASP A 105 -14.69 -2.22 26.08
CA ASP A 105 -15.16 -2.91 27.27
C ASP A 105 -13.98 -3.63 27.93
N ILE A 106 -13.76 -3.35 29.21
CA ILE A 106 -12.60 -3.83 29.97
C ILE A 106 -12.73 -5.33 30.24
N LEU A 107 -11.62 -6.05 30.07
CA LEU A 107 -11.42 -7.38 30.59
C LEU A 107 -10.40 -7.32 31.72
N HIS A 108 -10.68 -8.06 32.78
CA HIS A 108 -9.90 -8.02 34.02
C HIS A 108 -8.93 -9.21 34.05
N CYS A 109 -7.63 -8.92 34.13
CA CYS A 109 -6.58 -9.92 34.35
C CYS A 109 -6.45 -10.24 35.84
N LEU A 110 -6.23 -11.52 36.19
CA LEU A 110 -6.00 -11.94 37.57
C LEU A 110 -4.77 -11.28 38.19
N LEU A 111 -3.71 -11.09 37.40
CA LEU A 111 -2.42 -10.57 37.86
C LEU A 111 -2.49 -9.10 38.27
N ASP A 112 -3.42 -8.32 37.72
CA ASP A 112 -3.61 -6.91 38.07
C ASP A 112 -4.16 -6.73 39.50
N TYR A 113 -4.78 -7.75 40.08
CA TYR A 113 -5.31 -7.74 41.46
C TYR A 113 -4.33 -8.30 42.50
N THR A 114 -3.14 -8.70 42.09
CA THR A 114 -2.10 -9.21 43.01
C THR A 114 -1.25 -8.09 43.64
N ASP A 115 -1.38 -6.85 43.15
CA ASP A 115 -0.69 -5.67 43.68
C ASP A 115 -1.23 -5.21 45.05
N GLU A 116 -0.34 -4.69 45.89
CA GLU A 116 -0.64 -4.30 47.29
C GLU A 116 -1.80 -3.30 47.43
N THR A 117 -2.08 -2.50 46.41
CA THR A 117 -3.18 -1.52 46.37
C THR A 117 -4.59 -2.13 46.39
N TYR A 118 -4.75 -3.40 46.02
CA TYR A 118 -6.05 -4.08 45.94
C TYR A 118 -6.20 -5.21 46.96
N ARG A 119 -5.30 -5.32 47.95
CA ARG A 119 -5.30 -6.40 48.96
C ARG A 119 -6.64 -6.55 49.71
N ASP A 120 -7.36 -5.44 49.92
CA ASP A 120 -8.66 -5.42 50.61
C ASP A 120 -9.84 -5.84 49.72
N GLN A 121 -9.61 -5.92 48.40
CA GLN A 121 -10.55 -6.38 47.38
C GLN A 121 -9.90 -7.57 46.70
N CYS A 122 -9.93 -8.74 47.34
CA CYS A 122 -9.45 -9.98 46.72
C CYS A 122 -10.65 -10.64 46.01
N PRO A 123 -10.99 -10.27 44.76
CA PRO A 123 -12.06 -10.92 44.03
C PRO A 123 -11.69 -12.39 43.83
N LEU A 124 -12.65 -13.28 44.07
CA LEU A 124 -12.50 -14.69 43.73
C LEU A 124 -12.26 -14.82 42.22
N GLU A 125 -11.33 -15.70 41.81
CA GLU A 125 -11.00 -15.99 40.42
C GLU A 125 -12.25 -16.25 39.56
N SER A 126 -13.18 -17.04 40.11
CA SER A 126 -14.47 -17.34 39.47
C SER A 126 -15.35 -16.11 39.22
N SER A 127 -15.23 -15.07 40.05
CA SER A 127 -15.94 -13.80 39.88
C SER A 127 -15.37 -13.01 38.71
N ILE A 128 -14.04 -12.96 38.59
CA ILE A 128 -13.35 -12.29 37.48
C ILE A 128 -13.68 -12.99 36.16
N PHE A 129 -13.55 -14.32 36.10
CA PHE A 129 -13.90 -15.09 34.92
C PHE A 129 -15.37 -14.90 34.55
N GLY A 130 -16.28 -15.02 35.52
CA GLY A 130 -17.70 -14.76 35.29
C GLY A 130 -18.00 -13.34 34.79
N GLN A 131 -17.27 -12.32 35.25
CA GLN A 131 -17.39 -10.96 34.74
C GLN A 131 -16.89 -10.84 33.30
N ASN A 132 -15.70 -11.35 32.99
CA ASN A 132 -15.15 -11.32 31.63
C ASN A 132 -16.08 -12.06 30.64
N ILE A 133 -16.60 -13.23 31.00
CA ILE A 133 -17.57 -13.97 30.19
C ILE A 133 -18.85 -13.16 29.95
N ARG A 134 -19.37 -12.46 30.97
CA ARG A 134 -20.52 -11.55 30.82
C ARG A 134 -20.22 -10.41 29.86
N THR A 135 -19.03 -9.81 29.95
CA THR A 135 -18.59 -8.74 29.04
C THR A 135 -18.57 -9.22 27.60
N PHE A 136 -18.02 -10.41 27.32
CA PHE A 136 -18.07 -11.04 26.00
C PHE A 136 -19.51 -11.28 25.53
N CYS A 137 -20.33 -11.94 26.36
CA CYS A 137 -21.71 -12.26 26.01
C CYS A 137 -22.56 -11.02 25.71
N ALA A 138 -22.27 -9.87 26.33
CA ALA A 138 -22.98 -8.62 26.05
C ALA A 138 -22.78 -8.12 24.61
N ARG A 139 -21.70 -8.55 23.94
CA ARG A 139 -21.32 -8.11 22.58
C ARG A 139 -21.41 -9.20 21.52
N LEU A 140 -21.47 -10.47 21.92
CA LEU A 140 -21.62 -11.59 20.99
C LEU A 140 -23.07 -11.76 20.49
N PRO A 141 -23.26 -12.18 19.23
CA PRO A 141 -24.57 -12.62 18.73
C PRO A 141 -25.21 -13.68 19.63
N LYS A 142 -26.52 -13.57 19.88
CA LYS A 142 -27.25 -14.46 20.82
C LYS A 142 -27.05 -15.95 20.55
N GLY A 143 -27.00 -16.34 19.27
CA GLY A 143 -26.89 -17.75 18.85
C GLY A 143 -25.58 -18.45 19.26
N ILE A 144 -24.51 -17.71 19.57
CA ILE A 144 -23.21 -18.28 19.94
C ILE A 144 -22.88 -18.13 21.43
N GLN A 145 -23.69 -17.39 22.21
CA GLN A 145 -23.40 -17.10 23.61
C GLN A 145 -23.39 -18.35 24.49
N ASP A 146 -24.33 -19.27 24.30
CA ASP A 146 -24.43 -20.49 25.11
C ASP A 146 -23.26 -21.45 24.83
N GLN A 147 -22.84 -21.54 23.57
CA GLN A 147 -21.64 -22.29 23.20
C GLN A 147 -20.40 -21.68 23.84
N PHE A 148 -20.22 -20.35 23.72
CA PHE A 148 -19.11 -19.65 24.32
C PHE A 148 -19.01 -19.83 25.84
N ARG A 149 -20.15 -19.77 26.55
CA ARG A 149 -20.18 -20.00 28.00
C ARG A 149 -19.71 -21.42 28.36
N ARG A 150 -20.12 -22.42 27.60
CA ARG A 150 -19.72 -23.82 27.82
C ARG A 150 -18.23 -24.03 27.58
N ASP A 151 -17.69 -23.39 26.54
CA ASP A 151 -16.31 -23.61 26.13
C ASP A 151 -15.30 -22.85 27.00
N PHE A 152 -15.69 -21.74 27.65
CA PHE A 152 -14.78 -20.85 28.37
C PHE A 152 -15.17 -20.55 29.83
N SER A 153 -16.14 -21.27 30.44
CA SER A 153 -16.62 -20.97 31.80
C SER A 153 -15.53 -20.99 32.87
N GLU A 154 -14.54 -21.88 32.72
CA GLU A 154 -13.43 -22.08 33.65
C GLU A 154 -12.07 -21.70 33.04
N THR A 155 -12.09 -21.01 31.90
CA THR A 155 -10.89 -20.63 31.16
C THR A 155 -10.65 -19.14 31.26
N ASP A 156 -9.41 -18.74 31.52
CA ASP A 156 -9.02 -17.34 31.46
C ASP A 156 -9.00 -16.83 30.00
N VAL A 157 -10.07 -16.15 29.61
CA VAL A 157 -10.24 -15.52 28.28
C VAL A 157 -9.30 -14.34 28.05
N THR A 158 -8.58 -13.87 29.07
CA THR A 158 -7.62 -12.77 28.95
C THR A 158 -6.22 -13.22 28.61
N SER A 159 -5.88 -14.49 28.91
CA SER A 159 -4.58 -15.08 28.63
C SER A 159 -4.28 -15.24 27.13
N LEU A 160 -3.07 -14.86 26.71
CA LEU A 160 -2.60 -15.08 25.34
C LEU A 160 -2.53 -16.57 24.96
N GLU A 161 -2.36 -17.47 25.94
CA GLU A 161 -2.34 -18.93 25.70
C GLU A 161 -3.67 -19.39 25.09
N ASN A 162 -4.77 -18.76 25.49
CA ASN A 162 -6.13 -19.09 25.05
C ASN A 162 -6.58 -18.25 23.85
N TYR A 163 -5.80 -17.25 23.42
CA TYR A 163 -6.17 -16.31 22.38
C TYR A 163 -6.48 -16.99 21.05
N ALA A 164 -5.74 -18.04 20.67
CA ALA A 164 -5.97 -18.77 19.43
C ALA A 164 -7.34 -19.49 19.41
N ALA A 165 -7.75 -20.05 20.56
CA ALA A 165 -9.06 -20.70 20.72
C ALA A 165 -10.20 -19.68 20.80
N LEU A 166 -9.93 -18.51 21.38
CA LEU A 166 -10.90 -17.42 21.55
C LEU A 166 -11.14 -16.63 20.26
N LEU A 167 -10.14 -16.54 19.38
CA LEU A 167 -10.18 -15.71 18.18
C LEU A 167 -11.41 -15.97 17.28
N PRO A 168 -11.83 -17.21 16.97
CA PRO A 168 -13.05 -17.45 16.21
C PRO A 168 -14.29 -16.74 16.77
N THR A 169 -14.40 -16.64 18.09
CA THR A 169 -15.47 -15.92 18.79
C THR A 169 -15.31 -14.40 18.67
N VAL A 170 -14.08 -13.91 18.82
CA VAL A 170 -13.76 -12.47 18.64
C VAL A 170 -14.05 -12.00 17.22
N LEU A 171 -13.83 -12.85 16.21
CA LEU A 171 -14.13 -12.55 14.81
C LEU A 171 -15.62 -12.36 14.51
N GLN A 172 -16.51 -12.80 15.41
CA GLN A 172 -17.97 -12.58 15.32
C GLN A 172 -18.41 -11.24 15.91
N MET A 173 -17.47 -10.42 16.41
CA MET A 173 -17.75 -9.08 16.92
C MET A 173 -17.49 -8.02 15.84
N ASP A 174 -18.30 -6.95 15.86
CA ASP A 174 -18.20 -5.90 14.84
C ASP A 174 -17.00 -4.96 15.03
N ARG A 175 -16.53 -4.82 16.27
CA ARG A 175 -15.56 -3.81 16.72
C ARG A 175 -14.21 -4.41 17.12
N ALA A 176 -13.22 -3.54 17.33
CA ALA A 176 -11.86 -3.98 17.57
C ALA A 176 -11.68 -4.64 18.94
N HIS A 177 -10.61 -5.39 19.12
CA HIS A 177 -10.16 -5.86 20.43
C HIS A 177 -8.79 -5.29 20.80
N VAL A 178 -8.44 -5.36 22.08
CA VAL A 178 -7.34 -4.60 22.68
C VAL A 178 -6.42 -5.54 23.43
N LEU A 179 -5.13 -5.45 23.12
CA LEU A 179 -4.06 -6.09 23.87
C LEU A 179 -3.23 -5.02 24.59
N SER A 180 -2.76 -5.32 25.80
CA SER A 180 -1.86 -4.44 26.55
C SER A 180 -1.00 -5.23 27.51
N LEU A 181 -0.05 -4.55 28.16
CA LEU A 181 0.77 -5.15 29.21
C LEU A 181 0.01 -5.19 30.55
N ASP A 182 0.13 -6.30 31.27
CA ASP A 182 -0.31 -6.45 32.65
C ASP A 182 0.72 -5.89 33.65
N SER A 183 0.47 -6.07 34.95
CA SER A 183 1.39 -5.74 36.04
C SER A 183 2.76 -6.46 35.95
N GLN A 184 2.85 -7.61 35.28
CA GLN A 184 4.09 -8.38 35.07
C GLN A 184 4.79 -8.07 33.74
N SER A 185 4.29 -7.07 32.99
CA SER A 185 4.77 -6.70 31.66
C SER A 185 4.61 -7.79 30.60
N ASP A 186 3.63 -8.69 30.76
CA ASP A 186 3.22 -9.63 29.72
C ASP A 186 1.98 -9.10 28.99
N PHE A 187 1.91 -9.36 27.68
CA PHE A 187 0.74 -9.00 26.89
C PHE A 187 -0.44 -9.92 27.22
N TYR A 188 -1.62 -9.31 27.37
CA TYR A 188 -2.89 -10.01 27.57
C TYR A 188 -4.02 -9.31 26.82
N LEU A 189 -5.16 -9.98 26.68
CA LEU A 189 -6.40 -9.42 26.14
C LEU A 189 -7.11 -8.57 27.19
N SER A 190 -6.88 -7.26 27.13
CA SER A 190 -7.38 -6.28 28.08
C SER A 190 -8.73 -5.69 27.74
N GLY A 191 -9.22 -5.91 26.51
CA GLY A 191 -10.53 -5.41 26.14
C GLY A 191 -11.08 -5.90 24.82
N VAL A 192 -12.40 -5.76 24.70
CA VAL A 192 -13.16 -6.06 23.48
C VAL A 192 -14.05 -4.88 23.10
N TYR A 193 -14.65 -4.96 21.92
CA TYR A 193 -15.62 -3.97 21.42
C TYR A 193 -15.10 -2.52 21.37
N SER A 194 -13.83 -2.38 21.00
CA SER A 194 -13.08 -1.13 20.97
C SER A 194 -13.40 -0.26 19.76
N SER A 195 -13.42 1.06 19.99
CA SER A 195 -13.81 2.07 19.00
C SER A 195 -12.63 2.97 18.65
N PHE A 196 -12.10 2.83 17.44
CA PHE A 196 -10.97 3.63 16.98
C PHE A 196 -11.43 5.00 16.48
N PRO A 197 -11.04 6.11 17.12
CA PRO A 197 -11.45 7.43 16.69
C PRO A 197 -10.74 7.84 15.39
N SER A 198 -11.52 8.19 14.37
CA SER A 198 -10.99 8.51 13.03
C SER A 198 -10.69 10.01 12.84
N TYR A 199 -11.57 10.92 13.29
CA TYR A 199 -11.46 12.37 13.03
C TYR A 199 -11.11 12.72 11.58
N LEU A 200 -11.70 12.00 10.62
CA LEU A 200 -11.31 12.01 9.20
C LEU A 200 -11.22 13.41 8.61
N ASP A 201 -12.26 14.24 8.77
CA ASP A 201 -12.31 15.57 8.17
C ASP A 201 -11.17 16.47 8.67
N THR A 202 -10.90 16.46 9.98
CA THR A 202 -9.82 17.26 10.57
C THR A 202 -8.45 16.77 10.11
N GLU A 203 -8.21 15.46 10.09
CA GLU A 203 -6.93 14.91 9.63
C GLU A 203 -6.73 15.14 8.13
N LEU A 204 -7.78 15.03 7.33
CA LEU A 204 -7.73 15.27 5.90
C LEU A 204 -7.40 16.73 5.58
N LYS A 205 -8.08 17.68 6.23
CA LYS A 205 -7.80 19.12 6.08
C LYS A 205 -6.38 19.46 6.51
N ARG A 206 -5.94 19.01 7.69
CA ARG A 206 -4.57 19.21 8.17
C ARG A 206 -3.53 18.63 7.21
N PHE A 207 -3.75 17.41 6.72
CA PHE A 207 -2.82 16.77 5.79
C PHE A 207 -2.76 17.52 4.45
N GLY A 208 -3.90 17.90 3.88
CA GLY A 208 -3.98 18.64 2.62
C GLY A 208 -3.36 20.03 2.68
N LEU A 209 -3.48 20.73 3.82
CA LEU A 209 -2.76 21.99 4.08
C LEU A 209 -1.24 21.76 4.15
N ASN A 210 -0.79 20.72 4.86
CA ASN A 210 0.64 20.40 5.00
C ASN A 210 1.31 20.08 3.66
N ILE A 211 0.61 19.42 2.74
CA ILE A 211 1.12 19.13 1.38
C ILE A 211 0.81 20.24 0.37
N LYS A 212 0.27 21.38 0.82
CA LYS A 212 -0.06 22.57 0.02
C LYS A 212 -1.10 22.31 -1.10
N LYS A 213 -1.88 21.24 -0.97
CA LYS A 213 -3.01 20.96 -1.88
C LYS A 213 -4.25 21.73 -1.48
N PHE A 214 -4.43 22.03 -0.18
CA PHE A 214 -5.49 22.90 0.31
C PHE A 214 -4.96 24.28 0.68
N VAL A 215 -5.87 25.27 0.64
CA VAL A 215 -5.66 26.63 1.13
C VAL A 215 -6.93 27.02 1.90
N VAL A 216 -6.76 27.76 3.00
CA VAL A 216 -7.88 28.20 3.83
C VAL A 216 -8.76 29.18 3.03
N GLY A 217 -10.07 28.93 2.98
CA GLY A 217 -11.04 29.78 2.27
C GLY A 217 -11.16 29.52 0.76
N ASP A 218 -10.47 28.51 0.21
CA ASP A 218 -10.55 28.15 -1.21
C ASP A 218 -11.28 26.80 -1.40
N ASP A 219 -12.61 26.87 -1.44
CA ASP A 219 -13.48 25.69 -1.54
C ASP A 219 -13.31 24.96 -2.88
N ARG A 220 -13.08 25.69 -3.98
CA ARG A 220 -12.87 25.09 -5.31
C ARG A 220 -11.61 24.24 -5.35
N ARG A 221 -10.54 24.73 -4.71
CA ARG A 221 -9.28 23.98 -4.61
C ARG A 221 -9.42 22.79 -3.66
N TYR A 222 -10.18 22.94 -2.57
CA TYR A 222 -10.49 21.82 -1.68
C TYR A 222 -11.24 20.71 -2.45
N GLU A 223 -12.33 21.05 -3.15
CA GLU A 223 -13.13 20.11 -3.94
C GLU A 223 -12.26 19.36 -4.96
N ARG A 224 -11.49 20.09 -5.76
CA ARG A 224 -10.61 19.52 -6.81
C ARG A 224 -9.60 18.52 -6.24
N HIS A 225 -9.02 18.80 -5.08
CA HIS A 225 -7.93 18.01 -4.53
C HIS A 225 -8.34 17.03 -3.43
N ARG A 226 -9.56 17.11 -2.87
CA ARG A 226 -9.99 16.28 -1.72
C ARG A 226 -9.76 14.79 -1.96
N GLY A 227 -10.21 14.28 -3.10
CA GLY A 227 -10.05 12.86 -3.43
C GLY A 227 -8.58 12.44 -3.58
N PHE A 228 -7.72 13.33 -4.08
CA PHE A 228 -6.28 13.08 -4.11
C PHE A 228 -5.71 12.94 -2.70
N VAL A 229 -5.96 13.96 -1.86
CA VAL A 229 -5.41 14.04 -0.51
C VAL A 229 -5.85 12.83 0.32
N TYR A 230 -7.12 12.42 0.19
CA TYR A 230 -7.65 11.27 0.92
C TYR A 230 -7.01 9.96 0.45
N GLN A 231 -6.92 9.74 -0.86
CA GLN A 231 -6.30 8.54 -1.41
C GLN A 231 -4.83 8.44 -0.99
N PHE A 232 -4.07 9.53 -1.12
CA PHE A 232 -2.67 9.55 -0.73
C PHE A 232 -2.49 9.30 0.76
N LEU A 233 -3.34 9.92 1.60
CA LEU A 233 -3.33 9.70 3.04
C LEU A 233 -3.58 8.23 3.37
N MET A 234 -4.60 7.59 2.79
CA MET A 234 -4.92 6.19 3.07
C MET A 234 -3.86 5.23 2.52
N GLU A 235 -3.32 5.51 1.33
CA GLU A 235 -2.26 4.72 0.73
C GLU A 235 -1.00 4.73 1.62
N LEU A 236 -0.64 5.85 2.29
CA LEU A 236 0.49 5.92 3.24
C LEU A 236 0.39 4.88 4.37
N TYR A 237 -0.84 4.49 4.73
CA TYR A 237 -1.13 3.54 5.79
C TYR A 237 -1.55 2.17 5.26
N GLY A 238 -1.29 1.86 3.98
CA GLY A 238 -1.50 0.52 3.45
C GLY A 238 -2.94 0.20 3.06
N PHE A 239 -3.85 1.18 3.03
CA PHE A 239 -5.28 0.89 2.85
C PHE A 239 -5.87 1.57 1.60
N PRO A 240 -6.78 0.89 0.88
CA PRO A 240 -7.69 1.55 -0.05
C PRO A 240 -8.86 2.20 0.72
N ILE A 241 -9.54 3.18 0.09
CA ILE A 241 -10.74 3.82 0.64
C ILE A 241 -11.96 2.93 0.33
N VAL A 242 -12.35 2.06 1.26
CA VAL A 242 -13.47 1.12 1.06
C VAL A 242 -14.35 0.99 2.30
N SER A 243 -13.76 0.83 3.49
CA SER A 243 -14.52 0.60 4.73
C SER A 243 -14.06 1.49 5.87
N GLU A 244 -15.00 1.85 6.74
CA GLU A 244 -14.72 2.65 7.93
C GLU A 244 -13.65 1.99 8.81
N ARG A 245 -13.69 0.66 8.96
CA ARG A 245 -12.72 -0.13 9.74
C ARG A 245 -11.27 0.16 9.34
N ARG A 246 -11.01 0.29 8.04
CA ARG A 246 -9.67 0.62 7.52
C ARG A 246 -9.31 2.07 7.78
N THR A 247 -10.23 2.99 7.49
CA THR A 247 -10.04 4.42 7.72
C THR A 247 -9.80 4.74 9.20
N SER A 248 -10.60 4.19 10.10
CA SER A 248 -10.44 4.38 11.55
C SER A 248 -9.12 3.82 12.04
N SER A 249 -8.75 2.61 11.61
CA SER A 249 -7.47 1.99 12.00
C SER A 249 -6.26 2.77 11.49
N ALA A 250 -6.30 3.27 10.25
CA ALA A 250 -5.23 4.10 9.68
C ALA A 250 -5.03 5.41 10.46
N LEU A 251 -6.12 6.12 10.72
CA LEU A 251 -6.08 7.42 11.39
C LEU A 251 -5.77 7.28 12.89
N PHE A 252 -6.23 6.19 13.51
CA PHE A 252 -5.88 5.87 14.89
C PHE A 252 -4.39 5.53 15.03
N ALA A 253 -3.85 4.66 14.16
CA ALA A 253 -2.42 4.36 14.12
C ALA A 253 -1.57 5.61 13.85
N ARG A 254 -2.03 6.51 12.97
CA ARG A 254 -1.39 7.83 12.76
C ARG A 254 -1.34 8.67 14.03
N ARG A 255 -2.43 8.70 14.79
CA ARG A 255 -2.52 9.45 16.05
C ARG A 255 -1.59 8.86 17.11
N LEU A 256 -1.62 7.54 17.31
CA LEU A 256 -0.71 6.84 18.24
C LEU A 256 0.76 7.11 17.89
N PHE A 257 1.12 7.05 16.61
CA PHE A 257 2.48 7.34 16.15
C PHE A 257 2.92 8.77 16.47
N ARG A 258 2.04 9.76 16.27
CA ARG A 258 2.33 11.17 16.62
C ARG A 258 2.47 11.40 18.13
N MET A 259 1.79 10.60 18.94
CA MET A 259 1.91 10.62 20.40
C MET A 259 3.19 9.94 20.89
N GLY A 260 3.96 9.27 20.01
CA GLY A 260 5.15 8.52 20.39
C GLY A 260 4.84 7.20 21.09
N GLU A 261 3.62 6.70 20.96
CA GLU A 261 3.20 5.43 21.57
C GLU A 261 3.96 4.25 20.94
N LYS A 262 4.27 3.25 21.75
CA LYS A 262 4.74 1.94 21.28
C LYS A 262 3.52 1.07 21.05
N PHE A 263 3.15 0.88 19.79
CA PHE A 263 1.90 0.21 19.44
C PHE A 263 2.03 -0.72 18.24
N LEU A 264 1.03 -1.57 18.09
CA LEU A 264 0.76 -2.37 16.90
C LEU A 264 -0.76 -2.39 16.64
N VAL A 265 -1.18 -2.02 15.44
CA VAL A 265 -2.57 -2.08 14.97
C VAL A 265 -2.63 -3.11 13.84
N ARG A 266 -3.56 -4.07 13.94
CA ARG A 266 -3.81 -5.07 12.89
C ARG A 266 -5.22 -4.97 12.39
N VAL A 267 -5.36 -5.15 11.08
CA VAL A 267 -6.66 -5.11 10.40
C VAL A 267 -6.71 -6.23 9.39
N LEU A 268 -7.77 -7.01 9.44
CA LEU A 268 -8.17 -7.90 8.36
C LEU A 268 -9.37 -7.30 7.64
N GLY A 269 -9.18 -6.94 6.38
CA GLY A 269 -10.26 -6.44 5.55
C GLY A 269 -10.90 -7.58 4.75
N GLN A 270 -12.23 -7.65 4.77
CA GLN A 270 -12.98 -8.63 3.98
C GLN A 270 -12.79 -8.40 2.48
N THR A 271 -12.66 -7.15 2.01
CA THR A 271 -12.52 -6.87 0.57
C THR A 271 -11.13 -7.18 0.01
N ASP A 272 -10.06 -6.85 0.74
CA ASP A 272 -8.67 -7.02 0.26
C ASP A 272 -8.08 -8.36 0.70
N ARG A 273 -8.70 -9.02 1.71
CA ARG A 273 -8.31 -10.36 2.20
C ARG A 273 -6.86 -10.40 2.68
N THR A 274 -6.38 -9.24 3.14
CA THR A 274 -5.02 -9.06 3.62
C THR A 274 -5.02 -8.73 5.11
N LEU A 275 -4.09 -9.35 5.84
CA LEU A 275 -3.72 -8.94 7.19
C LEU A 275 -2.77 -7.75 7.09
N THR A 276 -3.28 -6.55 7.30
CA THR A 276 -2.48 -5.32 7.34
C THR A 276 -2.04 -5.03 8.77
N THR A 277 -0.74 -4.81 8.98
CA THR A 277 -0.15 -4.46 10.26
C THR A 277 0.51 -3.09 10.19
N LEU A 278 0.11 -2.18 11.08
CA LEU A 278 0.68 -0.86 11.30
C LEU A 278 1.34 -0.82 12.67
N TYR A 279 2.63 -0.51 12.77
CA TYR A 279 3.29 -0.55 14.07
C TYR A 279 4.41 0.47 14.21
N ALA A 280 4.70 0.84 15.46
CA ALA A 280 5.82 1.69 15.80
C ALA A 280 7.13 0.91 15.60
N HIS A 281 7.95 1.35 14.64
CA HIS A 281 9.24 0.73 14.35
C HIS A 281 10.38 1.73 14.63
N PRO A 282 11.49 1.33 15.28
CA PRO A 282 12.58 2.26 15.64
C PRO A 282 13.17 3.03 14.45
N GLU A 283 13.27 2.38 13.28
CA GLU A 283 13.76 3.02 12.05
C GLU A 283 12.74 3.96 11.37
N ALA A 284 11.47 3.88 11.76
CA ALA A 284 10.42 4.64 11.10
C ALA A 284 10.25 6.00 11.77
N LYS A 285 10.63 7.07 11.07
CA LYS A 285 10.67 8.44 11.63
C LYS A 285 9.39 9.25 11.40
N PHE A 286 8.71 9.04 10.27
CA PHE A 286 7.63 9.93 9.81
C PHE A 286 6.25 9.28 9.84
N TYR A 287 6.19 7.96 9.71
CA TYR A 287 4.96 7.17 9.61
C TYR A 287 5.18 5.82 10.30
N PRO A 288 4.15 5.17 10.86
CA PRO A 288 4.26 3.80 11.35
C PRO A 288 4.57 2.86 10.19
N ARG A 289 5.31 1.77 10.46
CA ARG A 289 5.68 0.80 9.43
C ARG A 289 4.45 0.02 8.98
N VAL A 290 4.34 -0.24 7.67
CA VAL A 290 3.23 -0.98 7.06
C VAL A 290 3.73 -2.33 6.57
N GLU A 291 3.02 -3.38 6.95
CA GLU A 291 3.19 -4.74 6.44
C GLU A 291 1.85 -5.34 6.03
N LYS A 292 1.85 -6.17 5.00
CA LYS A 292 0.69 -6.98 4.62
C LYS A 292 1.05 -8.45 4.51
N VAL A 293 0.16 -9.32 4.97
CA VAL A 293 0.24 -10.77 4.76
C VAL A 293 -1.04 -11.25 4.05
N ALA A 294 -0.88 -12.08 3.03
CA ALA A 294 -1.99 -12.64 2.26
C ALA A 294 -1.64 -14.01 1.68
N LEU A 295 -2.66 -14.75 1.25
CA LEU A 295 -2.52 -15.92 0.40
C LEU A 295 -2.48 -15.47 -1.05
N ILE A 296 -1.41 -15.83 -1.77
CA ILE A 296 -1.17 -15.42 -3.15
C ILE A 296 -1.04 -16.66 -4.04
N THR A 297 -1.62 -16.57 -5.24
CA THR A 297 -1.37 -17.53 -6.32
C THR A 297 -0.10 -17.14 -7.08
N VAL A 298 0.87 -18.06 -7.16
CA VAL A 298 2.06 -17.88 -8.00
C VAL A 298 1.67 -18.05 -9.48
N ASP A 299 2.09 -17.08 -10.31
CA ASP A 299 1.83 -17.08 -11.75
C ASP A 299 2.48 -18.32 -12.40
N LYS A 300 1.77 -18.95 -13.34
CA LYS A 300 2.25 -20.13 -14.07
C LYS A 300 3.50 -19.82 -14.90
N SER A 301 3.70 -18.55 -15.30
CA SER A 301 4.89 -18.11 -16.03
C SER A 301 6.17 -18.19 -15.19
N GLN A 302 6.08 -18.15 -13.86
CA GLN A 302 7.23 -18.10 -12.96
C GLN A 302 7.77 -19.49 -12.63
N THR A 303 8.20 -20.22 -13.65
CA THR A 303 8.65 -21.63 -13.54
C THR A 303 9.78 -21.84 -12.54
N GLU A 304 10.77 -20.94 -12.50
CA GLU A 304 11.87 -20.97 -11.53
C GLU A 304 11.38 -20.79 -10.09
N ALA A 305 10.46 -19.83 -9.87
CA ALA A 305 9.86 -19.60 -8.57
C ALA A 305 9.05 -20.81 -8.12
N ILE A 306 8.23 -21.39 -9.02
CA ILE A 306 7.44 -22.58 -8.74
C ILE A 306 8.35 -23.76 -8.35
N LYS A 307 9.44 -23.97 -9.09
CA LYS A 307 10.40 -25.04 -8.79
C LYS A 307 11.04 -24.84 -7.41
N ALA A 308 11.57 -23.65 -7.12
CA ALA A 308 12.21 -23.36 -5.84
C ALA A 308 11.23 -23.47 -4.64
N LEU A 309 10.00 -22.99 -4.80
CA LEU A 309 8.96 -23.10 -3.77
C LEU A 309 8.47 -24.53 -3.58
N GLY A 310 8.41 -25.32 -4.66
CA GLY A 310 8.06 -26.74 -4.64
C GLY A 310 9.10 -27.59 -3.92
N GLU A 311 10.38 -27.42 -4.27
CA GLU A 311 11.52 -28.09 -3.63
C GLU A 311 11.60 -27.76 -2.13
N GLY A 312 11.27 -26.51 -1.76
CA GLY A 312 11.28 -26.05 -0.37
C GLY A 312 10.00 -26.31 0.43
N GLY A 313 8.93 -26.87 -0.16
CA GLY A 313 7.68 -27.16 0.54
C GLY A 313 6.86 -25.93 0.95
N TYR A 314 6.98 -24.81 0.21
CA TYR A 314 6.34 -23.53 0.57
C TYR A 314 4.87 -23.41 0.12
N PHE A 315 4.36 -24.35 -0.68
CA PHE A 315 2.97 -24.34 -1.13
C PHE A 315 2.00 -24.75 -0.03
N VAL A 316 0.98 -23.92 0.19
CA VAL A 316 -0.24 -24.28 0.92
C VAL A 316 -1.10 -25.21 0.05
N ASP A 317 -1.23 -24.86 -1.22
CA ASP A 317 -1.93 -25.65 -2.23
C ASP A 317 -1.06 -25.71 -3.50
N PRO A 318 -0.42 -26.85 -3.79
CA PRO A 318 0.43 -27.00 -4.97
C PRO A 318 -0.33 -26.91 -6.30
N GLU A 319 -1.59 -27.37 -6.36
CA GLU A 319 -2.38 -27.39 -7.61
C GLU A 319 -2.77 -25.97 -8.01
N ARG A 320 -3.26 -25.20 -7.04
CA ARG A 320 -3.59 -23.79 -7.21
C ARG A 320 -2.37 -22.86 -7.09
N ARG A 321 -1.19 -23.39 -6.72
CA ARG A 321 0.08 -22.66 -6.48
C ARG A 321 -0.07 -21.55 -5.43
N VAL A 322 -0.78 -21.83 -4.35
CA VAL A 322 -1.05 -20.86 -3.28
C VAL A 322 0.07 -20.89 -2.26
N VAL A 323 0.57 -19.71 -1.90
CA VAL A 323 1.62 -19.50 -0.89
C VAL A 323 1.25 -18.36 0.08
N ILE A 324 1.83 -18.39 1.28
CA ILE A 324 1.69 -17.32 2.27
C ILE A 324 2.77 -16.28 1.99
N THR A 325 2.38 -15.05 1.66
CA THR A 325 3.35 -13.99 1.34
C THR A 325 3.22 -12.82 2.30
N ARG A 326 4.36 -12.37 2.84
CA ARG A 326 4.48 -11.12 3.60
C ARG A 326 5.17 -10.07 2.75
N VAL A 327 4.63 -8.85 2.77
CA VAL A 327 5.14 -7.69 2.03
C VAL A 327 5.36 -6.55 3.01
N VAL A 328 6.57 -5.99 2.98
CA VAL A 328 6.94 -4.81 3.78
C VAL A 328 7.01 -3.62 2.85
N TYR A 329 6.38 -2.51 3.23
CA TYR A 329 6.32 -1.31 2.42
C TYR A 329 7.22 -0.21 2.97
N ARG A 330 7.67 0.66 2.07
CA ARG A 330 8.37 1.91 2.37
C ARG A 330 7.47 3.08 2.02
N GLN A 331 7.20 3.92 3.01
CA GLN A 331 6.48 5.18 2.83
C GLN A 331 7.35 6.28 2.24
N HIS A 332 6.74 7.09 1.38
CA HIS A 332 7.35 8.28 0.78
C HIS A 332 6.59 9.52 1.20
N LYS A 333 7.32 10.56 1.59
CA LYS A 333 6.73 11.87 1.82
C LYS A 333 6.23 12.42 0.48
N TYR A 334 5.11 13.13 0.50
CA TYR A 334 4.64 13.84 -0.68
C TYR A 334 5.67 14.88 -1.14
N ASP A 335 6.01 14.82 -2.42
CA ASP A 335 6.86 15.81 -3.10
C ASP A 335 6.10 16.37 -4.31
N PRO A 336 5.82 17.69 -4.36
CA PRO A 336 5.13 18.30 -5.49
C PRO A 336 5.91 18.24 -6.82
N ASN A 337 7.23 18.12 -6.78
CA ASN A 337 8.09 18.12 -7.97
C ASN A 337 8.25 16.73 -8.58
N ASN A 338 7.96 15.67 -7.82
CA ASN A 338 8.10 14.29 -8.28
C ASN A 338 7.11 13.99 -9.41
N VAL A 339 7.61 13.68 -10.61
CA VAL A 339 6.80 13.40 -11.80
C VAL A 339 5.91 12.19 -11.59
N ARG A 340 6.37 11.23 -10.76
CA ARG A 340 5.59 10.08 -10.31
C ARG A 340 4.41 10.45 -9.41
N GLN A 341 4.18 11.76 -9.18
CA GLN A 341 3.07 12.40 -8.45
C GLN A 341 2.12 11.33 -7.92
N ASP A 342 2.14 11.15 -6.60
CA ASP A 342 1.11 10.47 -5.80
C ASP A 342 1.36 9.00 -5.41
N ARG A 343 2.61 8.52 -5.34
CA ARG A 343 2.90 7.26 -4.63
C ARG A 343 3.23 7.51 -3.18
N ALA A 344 2.34 7.05 -2.31
CA ALA A 344 2.57 7.06 -0.88
C ALA A 344 3.46 5.89 -0.43
N LEU A 345 3.43 4.77 -1.17
CA LEU A 345 4.18 3.56 -0.83
C LEU A 345 4.97 2.97 -2.01
N SER A 346 6.02 2.23 -1.68
CA SER A 346 6.70 1.27 -2.56
C SER A 346 6.97 -0.04 -1.80
N VAL A 347 7.01 -1.18 -2.51
CA VAL A 347 7.44 -2.45 -1.91
C VAL A 347 8.93 -2.38 -1.54
N ALA A 348 9.24 -2.53 -0.25
CA ALA A 348 10.60 -2.53 0.29
C ALA A 348 11.21 -3.93 0.23
N SER A 349 10.48 -4.92 0.74
CA SER A 349 10.86 -6.32 0.70
C SER A 349 9.62 -7.21 0.66
N GLN A 350 9.83 -8.46 0.28
CA GLN A 350 8.82 -9.49 0.31
C GLN A 350 9.45 -10.82 0.71
N GLU A 351 8.65 -11.68 1.30
CA GLU A 351 9.06 -13.02 1.69
C GLU A 351 7.89 -13.99 1.65
N VAL A 352 8.18 -15.24 1.32
CA VAL A 352 7.21 -16.35 1.36
C VAL A 352 7.41 -17.12 2.66
N LEU A 353 6.35 -17.35 3.42
CA LEU A 353 6.42 -18.05 4.70
C LEU A 353 6.11 -19.53 4.49
N HIS A 354 6.97 -20.40 5.04
CA HIS A 354 6.75 -21.84 5.00
C HIS A 354 5.52 -22.19 5.87
N PRO A 355 4.53 -22.95 5.36
CA PRO A 355 3.26 -23.16 6.04
C PRO A 355 3.37 -23.99 7.34
N ILE A 356 4.39 -24.86 7.46
CA ILE A 356 4.65 -25.68 8.67
C ILE A 356 5.71 -25.09 9.62
N THR A 357 6.85 -24.61 9.10
CA THR A 357 7.98 -24.16 9.94
C THR A 357 8.00 -22.65 10.19
N GLY A 358 7.20 -21.86 9.46
CA GLY A 358 7.22 -20.40 9.52
C GLY A 358 8.49 -19.76 8.95
N GLN A 359 9.46 -20.55 8.44
CA GLN A 359 10.69 -20.03 7.86
C GLN A 359 10.39 -19.15 6.65
N SER A 360 11.08 -18.01 6.54
CA SER A 360 10.87 -17.07 5.45
C SER A 360 11.82 -17.30 4.28
N PHE A 361 11.30 -17.18 3.07
CA PHE A 361 12.03 -17.26 1.82
C PHE A 361 11.98 -15.92 1.10
N SER A 362 13.07 -15.16 1.17
CA SER A 362 13.16 -13.77 0.69
C SER A 362 13.86 -13.61 -0.66
N ARG A 363 14.40 -14.69 -1.24
CA ARG A 363 15.19 -14.66 -2.49
C ARG A 363 14.34 -14.54 -3.76
N LEU A 364 13.02 -14.68 -3.66
CA LEU A 364 12.10 -14.60 -4.80
C LEU A 364 11.31 -13.30 -4.82
N ASN A 365 11.09 -12.79 -6.03
CA ASN A 365 10.29 -11.59 -6.28
C ASN A 365 8.99 -11.89 -7.06
N LEU A 366 8.03 -12.50 -6.36
CA LEU A 366 6.68 -12.79 -6.85
C LEU A 366 5.87 -11.55 -7.30
N ILE A 367 6.10 -10.37 -6.71
CA ILE A 367 5.20 -9.21 -6.90
C ILE A 367 5.65 -8.28 -8.04
N LYS A 368 6.96 -8.15 -8.31
CA LYS A 368 7.47 -7.23 -9.36
C LYS A 368 7.59 -7.88 -10.73
N ASP A 369 6.66 -8.76 -11.12
CA ASP A 369 6.73 -9.41 -12.42
C ASP A 369 6.20 -8.49 -13.54
N THR A 370 7.13 -7.81 -14.20
CA THR A 370 6.92 -6.99 -15.40
C THR A 370 6.41 -7.81 -16.59
N TYR A 371 6.70 -9.11 -16.63
CA TYR A 371 6.37 -9.99 -17.74
C TYR A 371 4.85 -10.17 -17.87
N SER A 372 4.15 -10.34 -16.74
CA SER A 372 2.69 -10.47 -16.70
C SER A 372 1.96 -9.20 -17.20
N LEU A 373 2.53 -8.02 -16.98
CA LEU A 373 1.98 -6.74 -17.45
C LEU A 373 2.10 -6.62 -18.97
N PHE A 374 3.26 -7.01 -19.50
CA PHE A 374 3.52 -6.98 -20.92
C PHE A 374 2.68 -8.01 -21.68
N LEU A 375 2.56 -9.24 -21.16
CA LEU A 375 1.72 -10.28 -21.75
C LEU A 375 0.25 -9.84 -21.82
N ARG A 376 -0.28 -9.29 -20.72
CA ARG A 376 -1.66 -8.79 -20.67
C ARG A 376 -1.92 -7.64 -21.63
N LEU A 377 -0.95 -6.74 -21.81
CA LEU A 377 -1.07 -5.67 -22.80
C LEU A 377 -1.18 -6.25 -24.22
N ASN A 378 -0.39 -7.28 -24.54
CA ASN A 378 -0.51 -7.99 -25.81
C ASN A 378 -1.88 -8.67 -25.96
N ASP A 379 -2.36 -9.38 -24.93
CA ASP A 379 -3.66 -10.05 -24.97
C ASP A 379 -4.81 -9.05 -25.17
N ILE A 380 -4.73 -7.88 -24.52
CA ILE A 380 -5.71 -6.80 -24.68
C ILE A 380 -5.73 -6.33 -26.13
N VAL A 381 -4.57 -5.99 -26.70
CA VAL A 381 -4.44 -5.50 -28.07
C VAL A 381 -4.88 -6.54 -29.10
N ARG A 382 -4.53 -7.81 -28.89
CA ARG A 382 -4.93 -8.94 -29.76
C ARG A 382 -6.42 -9.26 -29.68
N GLY A 383 -7.07 -8.98 -28.56
CA GLY A 383 -8.47 -9.33 -28.33
C GLY A 383 -8.67 -10.67 -27.64
N GLU A 384 -7.60 -11.22 -27.08
CA GLU A 384 -7.56 -12.54 -26.42
C GLU A 384 -7.78 -12.41 -24.90
N TYR A 385 -7.84 -11.18 -24.39
CA TYR A 385 -7.97 -10.91 -22.96
C TYR A 385 -9.41 -11.15 -22.48
N ASN A 386 -9.59 -12.18 -21.65
CA ASN A 386 -10.83 -12.45 -20.93
C ASN A 386 -10.73 -11.98 -19.48
N GLY A 387 -11.40 -10.88 -19.18
CA GLY A 387 -11.51 -10.33 -17.83
C GLY A 387 -12.47 -9.14 -17.79
N ARG A 388 -12.66 -8.59 -16.59
CA ARG A 388 -13.56 -7.46 -16.33
C ARG A 388 -12.75 -6.23 -15.95
N ILE A 389 -13.11 -5.08 -16.49
CA ILE A 389 -12.58 -3.78 -16.04
C ILE A 389 -13.71 -2.77 -15.91
N VAL A 390 -13.53 -1.82 -15.01
CA VAL A 390 -14.43 -0.69 -14.88
C VAL A 390 -13.87 0.47 -15.70
N TYR A 391 -14.61 0.91 -16.71
CA TYR A 391 -14.33 2.11 -17.50
C TYR A 391 -15.11 3.29 -16.91
N LYS A 392 -14.38 4.36 -16.54
CA LYS A 392 -14.93 5.59 -15.94
C LYS A 392 -15.93 5.35 -14.79
N ARG A 393 -15.69 4.31 -13.97
CA ARG A 393 -16.46 3.93 -12.76
C ARG A 393 -17.92 3.51 -12.95
N ASN A 394 -18.48 3.63 -14.14
CA ASN A 394 -19.90 3.36 -14.40
C ASN A 394 -20.10 2.22 -15.39
N GLU A 395 -19.17 2.03 -16.31
CA GLU A 395 -19.27 1.00 -17.33
C GLU A 395 -18.39 -0.18 -16.97
N ILE A 396 -18.99 -1.36 -17.00
CA ILE A 396 -18.28 -2.61 -16.81
C ILE A 396 -18.06 -3.19 -18.20
N VAL A 397 -16.79 -3.30 -18.59
CA VAL A 397 -16.40 -3.91 -19.85
C VAL A 397 -15.87 -5.30 -19.54
N GLU A 398 -16.47 -6.29 -20.19
CA GLU A 398 -16.07 -7.69 -20.13
C GLU A 398 -15.46 -8.07 -21.47
N ASN A 399 -14.28 -8.69 -21.45
CA ASN A 399 -13.47 -9.12 -22.60
C ASN A 399 -12.94 -7.99 -23.52
N THR A 400 -12.16 -8.36 -24.55
CA THR A 400 -11.56 -7.44 -25.53
C THR A 400 -11.86 -7.82 -26.99
N ASP A 401 -13.04 -8.38 -27.26
CA ASP A 401 -13.42 -8.90 -28.59
C ASP A 401 -13.57 -7.81 -29.68
N THR A 402 -14.07 -6.61 -29.36
CA THR A 402 -14.22 -5.48 -30.29
C THR A 402 -13.19 -4.36 -30.10
N HIS A 403 -12.94 -3.56 -31.13
CA HIS A 403 -12.04 -2.39 -31.05
C HIS A 403 -12.50 -1.36 -30.02
N GLU A 404 -13.81 -1.14 -29.86
CA GLU A 404 -14.36 -0.29 -28.79
C GLU A 404 -13.96 -0.81 -27.40
N LYS A 405 -14.18 -2.11 -27.13
CA LYS A 405 -13.82 -2.71 -25.85
C LYS A 405 -12.32 -2.70 -25.62
N LYS A 406 -11.52 -2.98 -26.65
CA LYS A 406 -10.05 -2.86 -26.61
C LYS A 406 -9.62 -1.45 -26.21
N LEU A 407 -10.19 -0.40 -26.80
CA LEU A 407 -9.86 0.98 -26.47
C LEU A 407 -10.29 1.34 -25.03
N LYS A 408 -11.47 0.94 -24.57
CA LYS A 408 -11.90 1.14 -23.17
C LYS A 408 -10.99 0.39 -22.19
N PHE A 409 -10.62 -0.85 -22.51
CA PHE A 409 -9.66 -1.63 -21.74
C PHE A 409 -8.29 -0.96 -21.70
N LEU A 410 -7.77 -0.51 -22.84
CA LEU A 410 -6.49 0.18 -22.95
C LEU A 410 -6.50 1.48 -22.15
N TYR A 411 -7.57 2.27 -22.22
CA TYR A 411 -7.71 3.48 -21.41
C TYR A 411 -7.58 3.17 -19.92
N SER A 412 -8.41 2.24 -19.42
CA SER A 412 -8.41 1.88 -17.99
C SER A 412 -7.09 1.21 -17.58
N TRP A 413 -6.49 0.41 -18.45
CA TRP A 413 -5.20 -0.24 -18.22
C TRP A 413 -4.05 0.77 -18.19
N LEU A 414 -3.98 1.71 -19.14
CA LEU A 414 -2.98 2.78 -19.16
C LEU A 414 -3.16 3.70 -17.95
N ALA A 415 -4.38 4.09 -17.59
CA ALA A 415 -4.63 4.88 -16.39
C ALA A 415 -4.15 4.16 -15.11
N LYS A 416 -4.45 2.85 -15.01
CA LYS A 416 -4.03 1.99 -13.89
C LYS A 416 -2.52 1.81 -13.81
N HIS A 417 -1.86 1.65 -14.96
CA HIS A 417 -0.45 1.28 -15.03
C HIS A 417 0.48 2.45 -15.39
N GLN A 418 -0.05 3.65 -15.63
CA GLN A 418 0.69 4.87 -15.97
C GLN A 418 1.94 5.05 -15.12
N ARG A 419 1.79 4.98 -13.78
CA ARG A 419 2.91 5.15 -12.83
C ARG A 419 3.96 4.04 -12.92
N ARG A 420 3.55 2.81 -13.25
CA ARG A 420 4.47 1.67 -13.41
C ARG A 420 5.26 1.79 -14.70
N ILE A 421 4.59 2.12 -15.80
CA ILE A 421 5.20 2.33 -17.11
C ILE A 421 6.25 3.46 -17.04
N ILE A 422 5.92 4.56 -16.38
CA ILE A 422 6.86 5.69 -16.15
C ILE A 422 8.04 5.30 -15.26
N GLY A 423 7.91 4.29 -14.38
CA GLY A 423 8.90 3.99 -13.34
C GLY A 423 9.74 2.72 -13.54
N TYR A 424 9.39 1.85 -14.48
CA TYR A 424 10.07 0.56 -14.71
C TYR A 424 11.32 0.70 -15.60
N SER A 425 12.00 -0.42 -15.87
CA SER A 425 13.22 -0.44 -16.69
C SER A 425 12.98 0.13 -18.08
N ASP A 426 14.04 0.66 -18.71
CA ASP A 426 13.98 1.15 -20.08
C ASP A 426 13.50 0.05 -21.04
N GLU A 427 13.96 -1.20 -20.83
CA GLU A 427 13.52 -2.36 -21.61
C GLU A 427 12.01 -2.61 -21.52
N PHE A 428 11.43 -2.56 -20.32
CA PHE A 428 9.98 -2.73 -20.15
C PHE A 428 9.22 -1.61 -20.86
N TYR A 429 9.67 -0.36 -20.71
CA TYR A 429 9.04 0.79 -21.35
C TYR A 429 9.08 0.68 -22.88
N SER A 430 10.23 0.34 -23.46
CA SER A 430 10.38 0.13 -24.91
C SER A 430 9.45 -0.96 -25.44
N ASN A 431 9.29 -2.05 -24.69
CA ASN A 431 8.36 -3.12 -25.06
C ASN A 431 6.90 -2.65 -25.06
N VAL A 432 6.48 -1.90 -24.02
CA VAL A 432 5.13 -1.31 -23.94
C VAL A 432 4.88 -0.35 -25.10
N VAL A 433 5.82 0.56 -25.38
CA VAL A 433 5.75 1.51 -26.50
C VAL A 433 5.59 0.78 -27.82
N LYS A 434 6.40 -0.25 -28.07
CA LYS A 434 6.33 -1.05 -29.31
C LYS A 434 4.94 -1.67 -29.51
N VAL A 435 4.33 -2.23 -28.48
CA VAL A 435 3.00 -2.85 -28.59
C VAL A 435 1.91 -1.80 -28.82
N LEU A 436 1.97 -0.67 -28.12
CA LEU A 436 0.99 0.41 -28.26
C LEU A 436 1.10 1.10 -29.62
N ASP A 437 2.33 1.40 -30.08
CA ASP A 437 2.57 2.01 -31.38
C ASP A 437 2.08 1.09 -32.50
N ASN A 438 2.39 -0.21 -32.44
CA ASN A 438 1.94 -1.19 -33.43
C ASN A 438 0.41 -1.27 -33.54
N TYR A 439 -0.33 -1.02 -32.45
CA TYR A 439 -1.79 -1.05 -32.47
C TYR A 439 -2.40 0.30 -32.85
N LEU A 440 -2.00 1.37 -32.15
CA LEU A 440 -2.60 2.70 -32.29
C LEU A 440 -2.23 3.38 -33.60
N LEU A 441 -1.06 3.08 -34.17
CA LEU A 441 -0.59 3.66 -35.43
C LEU A 441 -0.78 2.73 -36.64
N SER A 442 -1.44 1.58 -36.47
CA SER A 442 -1.71 0.66 -37.58
C SER A 442 -2.68 1.29 -38.59
N ALA A 443 -2.30 1.27 -39.86
CA ALA A 443 -3.16 1.73 -40.96
C ALA A 443 -4.44 0.88 -41.09
N ASP A 444 -4.38 -0.39 -40.70
CA ASP A 444 -5.48 -1.35 -40.83
C ASP A 444 -6.65 -1.04 -39.87
N HIS A 445 -6.42 -0.25 -38.82
CA HIS A 445 -7.43 0.07 -37.80
C HIS A 445 -8.02 1.47 -37.93
N TYR A 446 -7.67 2.21 -39.00
CA TYR A 446 -8.02 3.62 -39.14
C TYR A 446 -9.54 3.84 -39.22
N ASP A 447 -10.25 2.98 -39.95
CA ASP A 447 -11.70 3.05 -40.10
C ASP A 447 -12.43 2.72 -38.79
N ASP A 448 -11.96 1.70 -38.06
CA ASP A 448 -12.49 1.33 -36.74
C ASP A 448 -12.26 2.44 -35.70
N PHE A 449 -11.08 3.07 -35.71
CA PHE A 449 -10.77 4.18 -34.81
C PHE A 449 -11.53 5.46 -35.16
N ASN A 450 -11.85 5.69 -36.43
CA ASN A 450 -12.71 6.80 -36.84
C ASN A 450 -14.15 6.63 -36.31
N ALA A 451 -14.67 5.40 -36.29
CA ALA A 451 -15.98 5.10 -35.69
C ALA A 451 -16.00 5.38 -34.17
N HIS A 452 -14.86 5.22 -33.49
CA HIS A 452 -14.70 5.44 -32.05
C HIS A 452 -13.73 6.58 -31.70
N ARG A 453 -13.76 7.67 -32.48
CA ARG A 453 -12.77 8.75 -32.43
C ARG A 453 -12.57 9.35 -31.05
N GLU A 454 -13.65 9.52 -30.27
CA GLU A 454 -13.58 10.07 -28.91
C GLU A 454 -12.74 9.18 -27.99
N ILE A 455 -13.03 7.88 -27.93
CA ILE A 455 -12.31 6.92 -27.08
C ILE A 455 -10.86 6.78 -27.55
N TYR A 456 -10.63 6.75 -28.87
CA TYR A 456 -9.29 6.72 -29.44
C TYR A 456 -8.46 7.94 -29.02
N GLN A 457 -9.02 9.15 -29.10
CA GLN A 457 -8.35 10.37 -28.66
C GLN A 457 -8.05 10.37 -27.16
N GLU A 458 -8.93 9.79 -26.33
CA GLU A 458 -8.68 9.63 -24.89
C GLU A 458 -7.50 8.70 -24.62
N VAL A 459 -7.45 7.54 -25.28
CA VAL A 459 -6.35 6.58 -25.16
C VAL A 459 -5.05 7.22 -25.64
N TRP A 460 -5.07 7.91 -26.78
CA TRP A 460 -3.91 8.61 -27.34
C TRP A 460 -3.39 9.71 -26.41
N SER A 461 -4.30 10.50 -25.82
CA SER A 461 -3.96 11.53 -24.84
C SER A 461 -3.28 10.93 -23.60
N LYS A 462 -3.82 9.83 -23.06
CA LYS A 462 -3.20 9.11 -21.92
C LYS A 462 -1.83 8.54 -22.28
N TYR A 463 -1.70 7.96 -23.47
CA TYR A 463 -0.43 7.40 -23.93
C TYR A 463 0.65 8.49 -24.11
N ASN A 464 0.31 9.60 -24.77
CA ASN A 464 1.20 10.76 -24.91
C ASN A 464 1.64 11.31 -23.55
N TYR A 465 0.71 11.38 -22.58
CA TYR A 465 1.05 11.80 -21.22
C TYR A 465 2.11 10.89 -20.61
N ILE A 466 1.97 9.57 -20.75
CA ILE A 466 2.93 8.58 -20.22
C ILE A 466 4.31 8.78 -20.86
N GLN A 467 4.37 8.96 -22.18
CA GLN A 467 5.63 9.16 -22.89
C GLN A 467 6.34 10.44 -22.44
N GLN A 468 5.61 11.55 -22.35
CA GLN A 468 6.16 12.82 -21.89
C GLN A 468 6.57 12.75 -20.41
N ALA A 469 5.75 12.16 -19.55
CA ALA A 469 6.06 12.00 -18.13
C ALA A 469 7.29 11.10 -17.89
N ARG A 470 7.55 10.10 -18.75
CA ARG A 470 8.80 9.31 -18.70
C ARG A 470 10.03 10.19 -18.93
N LYS A 471 9.98 11.10 -19.90
CA LYS A 471 11.08 12.05 -20.16
C LYS A 471 11.30 13.01 -18.98
N VAL A 472 10.23 13.58 -18.41
CA VAL A 472 10.37 14.42 -17.21
C VAL A 472 10.94 13.60 -16.04
N LYS A 473 10.60 12.31 -15.92
CA LYS A 473 11.17 11.48 -14.86
C LYS A 473 12.68 11.29 -15.01
N LEU A 474 13.19 11.17 -16.23
CA LEU A 474 14.63 11.15 -16.48
C LEU A 474 15.30 12.47 -16.05
N LEU A 475 14.65 13.62 -16.29
CA LEU A 475 15.11 14.92 -15.80
C LEU A 475 15.17 15.00 -14.27
N GLU A 476 14.16 14.42 -13.59
CA GLU A 476 14.14 14.33 -12.12
C GLU A 476 15.29 13.48 -11.58
N ASP A 477 15.56 12.31 -12.18
CA ASP A 477 16.68 11.45 -11.76
C ASP A 477 18.04 12.14 -12.00
N LEU A 478 18.18 12.89 -13.10
CA LEU A 478 19.37 13.69 -13.40
C LEU A 478 19.58 14.83 -12.40
N GLN A 479 18.52 15.44 -11.88
CA GLN A 479 18.62 16.49 -10.85
C GLN A 479 19.35 15.97 -9.60
N ASP A 480 19.02 14.75 -9.15
CA ASP A 480 19.69 14.08 -8.01
C ASP A 480 21.08 13.54 -8.38
N ARG A 481 21.58 13.82 -9.60
CA ARG A 481 22.82 13.29 -10.19
C ARG A 481 22.88 11.77 -10.20
N ASN A 482 21.74 11.10 -10.13
CA ASN A 482 21.66 9.64 -10.15
C ASN A 482 21.11 9.19 -11.50
N TYR A 483 21.93 8.52 -12.29
CA TYR A 483 21.48 8.00 -13.58
C TYR A 483 21.94 6.56 -13.73
N LYS A 484 20.98 5.64 -13.90
CA LYS A 484 21.22 4.20 -14.07
C LYS A 484 22.10 3.58 -12.96
N GLY A 485 22.03 4.11 -11.74
CA GLY A 485 22.78 3.60 -10.58
C GLY A 485 24.18 4.21 -10.41
N GLU A 486 24.56 5.16 -11.28
CA GLU A 486 25.82 5.88 -11.20
C GLU A 486 25.62 7.32 -10.71
N ASN A 487 26.58 7.81 -9.91
CA ASN A 487 26.65 9.22 -9.52
C ASN A 487 27.33 10.03 -10.64
N LEU A 488 26.57 10.88 -11.32
CA LEU A 488 27.05 11.67 -12.45
C LEU A 488 27.91 12.87 -12.03
N SER A 489 28.85 13.26 -12.90
CA SER A 489 29.51 14.57 -12.82
C SER A 489 28.57 15.70 -13.25
N TYR A 490 28.84 16.93 -12.81
CA TYR A 490 28.02 18.10 -13.19
C TYR A 490 27.95 18.32 -14.70
N LEU A 491 29.07 18.14 -15.42
CA LEU A 491 29.08 18.28 -16.88
C LEU A 491 28.18 17.26 -17.55
N ARG A 492 28.25 15.99 -17.12
CA ARG A 492 27.44 14.92 -17.71
C ARG A 492 25.96 15.09 -17.38
N MET A 493 25.64 15.49 -16.15
CA MET A 493 24.28 15.82 -15.73
C MET A 493 23.69 16.95 -16.58
N LEU A 494 24.40 18.09 -16.71
CA LEU A 494 23.94 19.21 -17.52
C LEU A 494 23.76 18.83 -18.99
N SER A 495 24.71 18.11 -19.57
CA SER A 495 24.65 17.71 -20.99
C SER A 495 23.42 16.86 -21.29
N LEU A 496 23.15 15.84 -20.46
CA LEU A 496 21.98 14.97 -20.62
C LEU A 496 20.67 15.73 -20.39
N PHE A 497 20.66 16.65 -19.41
CA PHE A 497 19.48 17.46 -19.12
C PHE A 497 19.16 18.42 -20.28
N THR A 498 20.19 19.07 -20.85
CA THR A 498 20.08 19.92 -22.04
C THR A 498 19.59 19.15 -23.26
N GLU A 499 20.09 17.93 -23.49
CA GLU A 499 19.66 17.06 -24.59
C GLU A 499 18.17 16.72 -24.49
N ILE A 500 17.72 16.25 -23.33
CA ILE A 500 16.32 15.89 -23.11
C ILE A 500 15.40 17.12 -23.23
N ILE A 501 15.78 18.29 -22.70
CA ILE A 501 14.97 19.51 -22.86
C ILE A 501 14.90 19.96 -24.31
N ASN A 502 15.99 19.82 -25.06
CA ASN A 502 16.01 20.17 -26.48
C ASN A 502 15.07 19.27 -27.29
N ASP A 503 14.97 17.98 -26.98
CA ASP A 503 14.00 17.08 -27.60
C ASP A 503 12.55 17.45 -27.21
N LEU A 504 12.34 17.75 -25.93
CA LEU A 504 11.03 18.18 -25.41
C LEU A 504 10.53 19.49 -26.04
N LYS A 505 11.43 20.36 -26.49
CA LYS A 505 11.09 21.62 -27.18
C LYS A 505 10.23 21.37 -28.42
N PHE A 506 10.50 20.31 -29.19
CA PHE A 506 9.73 19.99 -30.39
C PHE A 506 8.36 19.40 -30.08
N GLU A 507 8.19 18.80 -28.89
CA GLU A 507 6.94 18.20 -28.43
C GLU A 507 6.07 19.18 -27.63
N ILE A 508 6.56 20.39 -27.38
CA ILE A 508 5.93 21.35 -26.45
C ILE A 508 4.51 21.77 -26.87
N VAL A 509 4.22 21.74 -28.18
CA VAL A 509 2.89 22.02 -28.75
C VAL A 509 1.84 21.03 -28.27
N ASN A 510 2.25 19.79 -27.97
CA ASN A 510 1.37 18.73 -27.46
C ASN A 510 1.60 18.44 -25.96
N TYR A 511 2.33 19.32 -25.25
CA TYR A 511 2.68 19.08 -23.85
C TYR A 511 1.56 19.42 -22.88
N PHE A 512 1.44 18.61 -21.84
CA PHE A 512 0.54 18.89 -20.72
C PHE A 512 1.13 19.97 -19.81
N ASP A 513 0.35 21.01 -19.50
CA ASP A 513 0.79 22.16 -18.69
C ASP A 513 1.42 21.77 -17.36
N THR A 514 0.86 20.76 -16.69
CA THR A 514 1.36 20.25 -15.41
C THR A 514 2.76 19.64 -15.53
N LEU A 515 3.12 19.09 -16.69
CA LEU A 515 4.46 18.55 -16.95
C LEU A 515 5.43 19.68 -17.31
N VAL A 516 5.00 20.69 -18.09
CA VAL A 516 5.82 21.88 -18.40
C VAL A 516 6.24 22.59 -17.12
N GLU A 517 5.31 22.81 -16.18
CA GLU A 517 5.59 23.43 -14.89
C GLU A 517 6.71 22.73 -14.11
N ARG A 518 6.74 21.40 -14.17
CA ARG A 518 7.75 20.59 -13.48
C ARG A 518 9.09 20.62 -14.18
N VAL A 519 9.12 20.55 -15.51
CA VAL A 519 10.38 20.70 -16.27
C VAL A 519 11.05 22.01 -15.90
N LEU A 520 10.27 23.10 -15.85
CA LEU A 520 10.75 24.41 -15.42
C LEU A 520 11.22 24.41 -13.96
N SER A 521 10.48 23.80 -13.03
CA SER A 521 10.90 23.75 -11.63
C SER A 521 12.16 22.93 -11.40
N LEU A 522 12.32 21.80 -12.09
CA LEU A 522 13.54 20.97 -12.07
C LEU A 522 14.73 21.75 -12.64
N GLY A 523 14.53 22.42 -13.78
CA GLY A 523 15.54 23.28 -14.38
C GLY A 523 15.98 24.41 -13.44
N ASP A 524 15.02 25.08 -12.80
CA ASP A 524 15.29 26.12 -11.81
C ASP A 524 16.06 25.59 -10.59
N MET A 525 15.81 24.37 -10.13
CA MET A 525 16.58 23.77 -9.04
C MET A 525 18.03 23.51 -9.42
N ILE A 526 18.29 23.02 -10.64
CA ILE A 526 19.65 22.79 -11.14
C ILE A 526 20.39 24.12 -11.32
N ILE A 527 19.73 25.11 -11.91
CA ILE A 527 20.31 26.44 -12.14
C ILE A 527 20.66 27.13 -10.81
N ASN A 528 19.82 26.96 -9.80
CA ASN A 528 20.03 27.55 -8.48
C ASN A 528 20.88 26.67 -7.53
N ASP A 529 21.54 25.63 -8.03
CA ASP A 529 22.45 24.80 -7.24
C ASP A 529 23.61 25.67 -6.70
N ARG A 530 23.72 25.75 -5.37
CA ARG A 530 24.71 26.60 -4.68
C ARG A 530 26.15 26.22 -5.01
N TYR A 531 26.42 24.91 -5.17
CA TYR A 531 27.76 24.43 -5.48
C TYR A 531 28.12 24.81 -6.91
N LEU A 532 27.21 24.55 -7.86
CA LEU A 532 27.42 24.85 -9.27
C LEU A 532 27.67 26.34 -9.52
N LEU A 533 26.84 27.20 -8.91
CA LEU A 533 26.98 28.65 -8.99
C LEU A 533 28.32 29.15 -8.41
N ARG A 534 28.73 28.62 -7.26
CA ARG A 534 29.94 29.08 -6.56
C ARG A 534 31.23 28.61 -7.23
N HIS A 535 31.25 27.38 -7.74
CA HIS A 535 32.48 26.74 -8.22
C HIS A 535 32.73 26.94 -9.71
N TYR A 536 31.67 27.09 -10.53
CA TYR A 536 31.79 27.15 -11.99
C TYR A 536 31.25 28.46 -12.60
N ILE A 537 30.10 28.97 -12.14
CA ILE A 537 29.42 30.08 -12.84
C ILE A 537 29.94 31.46 -12.42
N ARG A 538 30.06 31.71 -11.10
CA ARG A 538 30.47 33.03 -10.55
C ARG A 538 31.97 33.31 -10.68
N LYS A 539 32.77 32.31 -11.06
CA LYS A 539 34.21 32.50 -11.30
C LYS A 539 34.46 33.12 -12.68
N LYS A 540 35.56 33.87 -12.79
CA LYS A 540 36.05 34.35 -14.08
C LYS A 540 36.57 33.18 -14.90
N ASP A 541 36.47 33.29 -16.22
CA ASP A 541 36.88 32.23 -17.14
C ASP A 541 38.37 31.91 -17.03
N SER A 542 39.20 32.91 -16.68
CA SER A 542 40.62 32.74 -16.38
C SER A 542 40.91 31.81 -15.20
N ASP A 543 39.97 31.67 -14.28
CA ASP A 543 40.14 30.96 -13.01
C ASP A 543 39.51 29.55 -13.05
N LEU A 544 38.97 29.16 -14.22
CA LEU A 544 38.32 27.88 -14.47
C LEU A 544 39.28 26.95 -15.21
N SER A 545 39.23 25.66 -14.85
CA SER A 545 39.83 24.61 -15.67
C SER A 545 39.05 24.44 -16.98
N GLU A 546 39.62 23.73 -17.95
CA GLU A 546 38.94 23.34 -19.19
C GLU A 546 37.59 22.66 -18.92
N TYR A 547 37.54 21.75 -17.94
CA TYR A 547 36.30 21.15 -17.46
C TYR A 547 35.31 22.20 -16.92
N GLY A 548 35.79 23.18 -16.14
CA GLY A 548 34.95 24.24 -15.58
C GLY A 548 34.36 25.16 -16.66
N LEU A 549 35.12 25.44 -17.71
CA LEU A 549 34.64 26.18 -18.88
C LEU A 549 33.54 25.40 -19.63
N MET A 550 33.72 24.09 -19.84
CA MET A 550 32.69 23.25 -20.45
C MET A 550 31.41 23.19 -19.61
N VAL A 551 31.52 23.11 -18.28
CA VAL A 551 30.36 23.15 -17.37
C VAL A 551 29.62 24.48 -17.52
N LYS A 552 30.35 25.60 -17.55
CA LYS A 552 29.77 26.94 -17.70
C LYS A 552 29.05 27.12 -19.05
N GLN A 553 29.67 26.69 -20.15
CA GLN A 553 29.05 26.72 -21.48
C GLN A 553 27.76 25.87 -21.54
N THR A 554 27.78 24.67 -20.97
CA THR A 554 26.61 23.77 -20.96
C THR A 554 25.49 24.34 -20.09
N TYR A 555 25.84 24.99 -18.97
CA TYR A 555 24.91 25.70 -18.12
C TYR A 555 24.22 26.86 -18.85
N ASP A 556 24.98 27.71 -19.55
CA ASP A 556 24.42 28.85 -20.29
C ASP A 556 23.45 28.38 -21.39
N ARG A 557 23.79 27.27 -22.06
CA ARG A 557 22.89 26.62 -23.02
C ARG A 557 21.60 26.13 -22.36
N LEU A 558 21.67 25.56 -21.16
CA LEU A 558 20.49 25.14 -20.40
C LEU A 558 19.60 26.33 -20.01
N VAL A 559 20.19 27.44 -19.55
CA VAL A 559 19.45 28.67 -19.22
C VAL A 559 18.68 29.17 -20.44
N ALA A 560 19.36 29.28 -21.59
CA ALA A 560 18.72 29.72 -22.84
C ALA A 560 17.54 28.82 -23.24
N LEU A 561 17.71 27.49 -23.16
CA LEU A 561 16.64 26.55 -23.47
C LEU A 561 15.44 26.68 -22.52
N LEU A 562 15.66 26.92 -21.22
CA LEU A 562 14.56 27.10 -20.27
C LEU A 562 13.81 28.42 -20.49
N ASP A 563 14.50 29.49 -20.86
CA ASP A 563 13.86 30.77 -21.20
C ASP A 563 13.05 30.69 -22.51
N GLU A 564 13.54 29.93 -23.49
CA GLU A 564 12.75 29.57 -24.67
C GLU A 564 11.51 28.75 -24.27
N PHE A 565 11.67 27.76 -23.39
CA PHE A 565 10.57 26.93 -22.89
C PHE A 565 9.49 27.77 -22.16
N ARG A 566 9.90 28.76 -21.36
CA ARG A 566 9.00 29.73 -20.70
C ARG A 566 8.26 30.58 -21.73
N SER A 567 8.95 31.08 -22.74
CA SER A 567 8.38 31.93 -23.79
C SER A 567 7.30 31.19 -24.59
N ILE A 568 7.56 29.94 -24.98
CA ILE A 568 6.59 29.12 -25.71
C ILE A 568 5.35 28.82 -24.84
N ARG A 569 5.55 28.55 -23.54
CA ARG A 569 4.45 28.35 -22.60
C ARG A 569 3.58 29.60 -22.44
N GLN A 570 4.20 30.77 -22.36
CA GLN A 570 3.48 32.04 -22.23
C GLN A 570 2.63 32.32 -23.49
N ALA A 571 3.21 32.14 -24.68
CA ALA A 571 2.49 32.29 -25.94
C ALA A 571 1.24 31.38 -26.04
N LYS A 572 1.31 30.16 -25.50
CA LYS A 572 0.17 29.24 -25.41
C LYS A 572 -0.95 29.73 -24.48
N LYS A 573 -0.58 30.24 -23.30
CA LYS A 573 -1.56 30.81 -22.35
C LYS A 573 -2.28 32.00 -22.98
N ASP A 574 -1.56 32.83 -23.71
CA ASP A 574 -2.10 34.02 -24.37
C ASP A 574 -3.00 33.66 -25.57
N GLN A 575 -2.74 32.53 -26.25
CA GLN A 575 -3.58 32.02 -27.36
C GLN A 575 -4.85 31.28 -26.90
N GLY A 576 -5.08 31.10 -25.59
CA GLY A 576 -6.27 30.41 -25.07
C GLY A 576 -6.37 28.94 -25.47
N ILE A 577 -5.29 28.33 -26.00
CA ILE A 577 -5.23 26.89 -26.32
C ILE A 577 -5.10 26.13 -25.00
N VAL A 578 -6.23 25.93 -24.34
CA VAL A 578 -6.36 24.94 -23.27
C VAL A 578 -6.30 23.57 -23.96
N VAL A 579 -5.10 23.00 -24.04
CA VAL A 579 -4.92 21.56 -24.33
C VAL A 579 -5.83 20.80 -23.36
N PRO A 580 -6.49 19.70 -23.76
CA PRO A 580 -7.43 19.01 -22.89
C PRO A 580 -6.75 18.77 -21.56
N LEU A 581 -7.28 19.42 -20.52
CA LEU A 581 -7.05 18.97 -19.15
C LEU A 581 -7.34 17.48 -19.23
N VAL A 582 -6.32 16.64 -19.02
CA VAL A 582 -6.56 15.25 -18.66
C VAL A 582 -7.63 15.36 -17.60
N THR A 583 -8.82 14.86 -17.90
CA THR A 583 -9.97 14.96 -17.04
C THR A 583 -9.56 14.42 -15.68
N GLU A 584 -9.18 15.32 -14.77
CA GLU A 584 -9.21 15.08 -13.32
C GLU A 584 -10.69 15.00 -12.85
N ASN A 585 -11.66 15.02 -13.78
CA ASN A 585 -13.09 14.77 -13.58
C ASN A 585 -13.43 13.31 -13.21
N GLU A 586 -12.51 12.53 -12.65
CA GLU A 586 -12.85 11.24 -12.03
C GLU A 586 -13.06 11.34 -10.50
N ARG A 587 -13.32 12.53 -9.96
CA ARG A 587 -13.45 12.72 -8.51
C ARG A 587 -14.60 13.63 -8.15
N GLY A 588 -15.80 13.05 -8.07
CA GLY A 588 -16.94 13.72 -7.45
C GLY A 588 -18.24 12.94 -7.62
N ALA A 589 -18.54 12.06 -6.65
CA ALA A 589 -19.87 11.81 -6.08
C ALA A 589 -19.84 10.50 -5.26
N LEU A 590 -19.46 10.67 -3.98
CA LEU A 590 -19.90 9.99 -2.74
C LEU A 590 -18.78 10.10 -1.70
#